data_AF-A0A2R7Y8R8-F1
#
_entry.id   AF-A0A2R7Y8R8-F1
#
_cell.length_a   1.000
_cell.length_b   1.000
_cell.length_c   1.000
_cell.angle_alpha   90.00
_cell.angle_beta   90.00
_cell.angle_gamma   90.00
#
_symmetry.space_group_name_H-M   'P 1'
#
loop_
_entity.id
_entity.type
_entity.pdbx_description
1 polymer ?
#
loop_
_entity_poly.entity_id
_entity_poly.type
_entity_poly.pdbx_seq_one_letter_code
_entity_poly.pdbx_strand_id
1 'polypeptide(L)'
;MSKPDKTVKKFFVMLFSGKISEAEKILERLKKSLSDEKEKGYYDALYGIYYAYVNDDYESFVYKLWTNQDFRKQRKKLAEEFRKMAESPFTINPSFYRAWSDFLNMLPELPQPHKLSQKESS
;
A
#
# COMPACT_ATOMS: atom_id res chain seq x y z
N MET A 1 -6.10 15.88 -10.74
CA MET A 1 -6.87 14.62 -10.57
C MET A 1 -6.86 14.26 -9.08
N SER A 2 -8.00 14.22 -8.39
CA SER A 2 -8.07 14.21 -6.90
C SER A 2 -9.02 13.14 -6.31
N LYS A 3 -9.35 12.08 -7.06
CA LYS A 3 -10.34 11.05 -6.68
C LYS A 3 -9.84 9.64 -6.26
N PRO A 4 -8.59 9.18 -6.53
CA PRO A 4 -8.18 7.81 -6.14
C PRO A 4 -8.09 7.58 -4.63
N ASP A 5 -7.75 8.59 -3.84
CA ASP A 5 -7.34 8.45 -2.43
C ASP A 5 -8.37 7.76 -1.54
N LYS A 6 -9.65 8.08 -1.69
CA LYS A 6 -10.71 7.48 -0.86
C LYS A 6 -10.91 6.00 -1.15
N THR A 7 -10.85 5.60 -2.43
CA THR A 7 -11.01 4.21 -2.85
C THR A 7 -9.78 3.38 -2.46
N VAL A 8 -8.58 3.94 -2.65
CA VAL A 8 -7.31 3.33 -2.23
C VAL A 8 -7.26 3.16 -0.71
N LYS A 9 -7.62 4.19 0.05
CA LYS A 9 -7.72 4.09 1.51
C LYS A 9 -8.73 3.02 1.92
N LYS A 10 -9.91 2.96 1.28
CA LYS A 10 -10.90 1.92 1.55
C LYS A 10 -10.36 0.52 1.27
N PHE A 11 -9.62 0.34 0.18
CA PHE A 11 -8.92 -0.91 -0.14
C PHE A 11 -8.01 -1.35 1.02
N PHE A 12 -7.12 -0.45 1.48
CA PHE A 12 -6.22 -0.78 2.58
C PHE A 12 -6.95 -1.05 3.90
N VAL A 13 -8.01 -0.30 4.21
CA VAL A 13 -8.85 -0.56 5.39
C VAL A 13 -9.46 -1.97 5.33
N MET A 14 -10.05 -2.35 4.19
CA MET A 14 -10.62 -3.70 4.03
C MET A 14 -9.53 -4.79 4.16
N LEU A 15 -8.37 -4.55 3.54
CA LEU A 15 -7.24 -5.49 3.54
C LEU A 15 -6.75 -5.76 4.97
N PHE A 16 -6.36 -4.71 5.69
CA PHE A 16 -5.78 -4.86 7.02
C PHE A 16 -6.82 -5.28 8.07
N SER A 17 -8.10 -4.93 7.92
CA SER A 17 -9.20 -5.48 8.73
C SER A 17 -9.56 -6.95 8.42
N GLY A 18 -8.91 -7.59 7.45
CA GLY A 18 -9.14 -9.00 7.13
C GLY A 18 -10.37 -9.29 6.28
N LYS A 19 -10.99 -8.26 5.71
CA LYS A 19 -12.07 -8.38 4.74
C LYS A 19 -11.49 -8.60 3.33
N ILE A 20 -10.73 -9.69 3.16
CA ILE A 20 -9.90 -9.95 1.96
C ILE A 20 -10.73 -9.92 0.68
N SER A 21 -11.90 -10.56 0.66
CA SER A 21 -12.78 -10.55 -0.52
C SER A 21 -13.31 -9.15 -0.88
N GLU A 22 -13.53 -8.28 0.11
CA GLU A 22 -13.92 -6.88 -0.16
C GLU A 22 -12.72 -6.05 -0.66
N ALA A 23 -11.53 -6.30 -0.11
CA ALA A 23 -10.30 -5.68 -0.60
C ALA A 23 -10.03 -6.04 -2.07
N GLU A 24 -10.16 -7.33 -2.42
CA GLU A 24 -9.98 -7.83 -3.79
C GLU A 24 -11.00 -7.22 -4.76
N LYS A 25 -12.29 -7.15 -4.40
CA LYS A 25 -13.31 -6.46 -5.22
C LYS A 25 -12.96 -4.99 -5.48
N ILE A 26 -12.41 -4.29 -4.49
CA ILE A 26 -11.98 -2.90 -4.67
C ILE A 26 -10.75 -2.82 -5.57
N LEU A 27 -9.80 -3.75 -5.40
CA LEU A 27 -8.60 -3.83 -6.23
C LEU A 27 -8.93 -4.08 -7.71
N GLU A 28 -9.89 -4.96 -8.01
CA GLU A 28 -10.38 -5.18 -9.39
C GLU A 28 -11.08 -3.95 -9.99
N ARG A 29 -11.77 -3.14 -9.16
CA ARG A 29 -12.29 -1.83 -9.61
C ARG A 29 -11.17 -0.85 -9.89
N LEU A 30 -10.15 -0.82 -9.02
CA LEU A 30 -8.97 0.03 -9.19
C LEU A 30 -8.20 -0.33 -10.45
N LYS A 31 -8.06 -1.62 -10.78
CA LYS A 31 -7.47 -2.11 -12.04
C LYS A 31 -8.11 -1.48 -13.27
N LYS A 32 -9.45 -1.40 -13.29
CA LYS A 32 -10.21 -0.80 -14.39
C LYS A 32 -10.04 0.72 -14.44
N SER A 33 -9.92 1.38 -13.30
CA SER A 33 -9.76 2.84 -13.22
C SER A 33 -8.32 3.33 -13.45
N LEU A 34 -7.33 2.48 -13.19
CA LEU A 34 -5.90 2.73 -13.35
C LEU A 34 -5.34 2.00 -14.59
N SER A 35 -6.18 1.81 -15.61
CA SER A 35 -5.86 1.08 -16.83
C SER A 35 -4.97 1.85 -17.81
N ASP A 36 -4.79 3.16 -17.60
CA ASP A 36 -3.81 3.97 -18.32
C ASP A 36 -2.40 3.43 -18.05
N GLU A 37 -1.59 3.28 -19.10
CA GLU A 37 -0.21 2.82 -19.00
C GLU A 37 0.61 3.65 -18.00
N LYS A 38 0.33 4.95 -17.89
CA LYS A 38 0.98 5.85 -16.92
C LYS A 38 0.63 5.52 -15.46
N GLU A 39 -0.54 4.93 -15.23
CA GLU A 39 -1.10 4.61 -13.92
C GLU A 39 -0.95 3.13 -13.56
N LYS A 40 -0.56 2.29 -14.52
CA LYS A 40 -0.34 0.86 -14.34
C LYS A 40 0.60 0.55 -13.16
N GLY A 41 1.69 1.31 -13.04
CA GLY A 41 2.64 1.16 -11.94
C GLY A 41 2.01 1.38 -10.56
N TYR A 42 1.02 2.26 -10.45
CA TYR A 42 0.26 2.46 -9.21
C TYR A 42 -0.52 1.20 -8.84
N TYR A 43 -1.23 0.63 -9.80
CA TYR A 43 -1.97 -0.63 -9.60
C TYR A 43 -1.03 -1.78 -9.24
N ASP A 44 0.10 -1.91 -9.92
CA ASP A 44 1.09 -2.96 -9.65
C ASP A 44 1.62 -2.89 -8.21
N ALA A 45 1.84 -1.68 -7.68
CA ALA A 45 2.21 -1.49 -6.27
C ALA A 45 1.09 -1.93 -5.31
N LEU A 46 -0.17 -1.55 -5.56
CA LEU A 46 -1.31 -1.97 -4.75
C LEU A 46 -1.48 -3.49 -4.75
N TYR A 47 -1.36 -4.11 -5.93
CA TYR A 47 -1.43 -5.55 -6.08
C TYR A 47 -0.28 -6.26 -5.37
N GLY A 48 0.94 -5.73 -5.46
CA GLY A 48 2.09 -6.24 -4.71
C GLY A 48 1.88 -6.20 -3.20
N ILE A 49 1.32 -5.11 -2.67
CA ILE A 49 0.98 -5.00 -1.25
C ILE A 49 -0.09 -6.02 -0.86
N TYR A 50 -1.16 -6.15 -1.67
CA TYR A 50 -2.20 -7.16 -1.48
C TYR A 50 -1.61 -8.57 -1.45
N TYR A 51 -0.80 -8.91 -2.45
CA TYR A 51 -0.22 -10.23 -2.63
C TYR A 51 0.71 -10.59 -1.45
N ALA A 52 1.62 -9.68 -1.07
CA ALA A 52 2.49 -9.88 0.07
C ALA A 52 1.70 -10.10 1.37
N TYR A 53 0.64 -9.32 1.58
CA TYR A 53 -0.19 -9.42 2.77
C TYR A 53 -1.01 -10.71 2.82
N VAL A 54 -1.64 -11.11 1.71
CA VAL A 54 -2.50 -12.31 1.65
C VAL A 54 -1.67 -13.58 1.80
N ASN A 55 -0.46 -13.64 1.20
CA ASN A 55 0.42 -14.81 1.22
C ASN A 55 1.33 -14.90 2.45
N ASP A 56 1.14 -14.06 3.47
CA ASP A 56 1.94 -14.10 4.70
C ASP A 56 3.44 -13.95 4.45
N ASP A 57 3.81 -13.07 3.50
CA ASP A 57 5.20 -12.70 3.27
C ASP A 57 5.70 -11.78 4.41
N TYR A 58 6.06 -12.40 5.53
CA TYR A 58 6.53 -11.73 6.73
C TYR A 58 7.85 -10.97 6.52
N GLU A 59 8.60 -11.31 5.47
CA GLU A 59 9.85 -10.62 5.10
C GLU A 59 9.61 -9.41 4.22
N SER A 60 8.40 -9.26 3.67
CA SER A 60 8.02 -8.11 2.86
C SER A 60 8.14 -6.79 3.64
N PHE A 61 8.39 -5.73 2.88
CA PHE A 61 8.39 -4.37 3.42
C PHE A 61 7.04 -4.01 4.06
N VAL A 62 5.93 -4.55 3.55
CA VAL A 62 4.57 -4.33 4.09
C VAL A 62 4.49 -4.81 5.55
N TYR A 63 4.94 -6.02 5.86
CA TYR A 63 4.94 -6.53 7.23
C TYR A 63 5.93 -5.78 8.11
N LYS A 64 7.14 -5.49 7.60
CA LYS A 64 8.17 -4.74 8.34
C LYS A 64 7.71 -3.34 8.74
N LEU A 65 6.91 -2.66 7.92
CA LEU A 65 6.31 -1.36 8.27
C LEU A 65 5.41 -1.43 9.51
N TRP A 66 4.78 -2.58 9.73
CA TRP A 66 3.96 -2.80 10.91
C TRP A 66 4.74 -3.39 12.07
N THR A 67 5.73 -4.26 11.89
CA THR A 67 6.37 -4.96 13.02
C THR A 67 7.62 -4.26 13.55
N ASN A 68 8.32 -3.50 12.73
CA ASN A 68 9.61 -2.89 13.08
C ASN A 68 9.44 -1.40 13.42
N GLN A 69 9.86 -1.03 14.64
CA GLN A 69 9.73 0.34 15.15
C GLN A 69 10.55 1.37 14.36
N ASP A 70 11.70 1.02 13.81
CA ASP A 70 12.54 1.95 13.07
C ASP A 70 11.90 2.34 11.74
N PHE A 71 11.30 1.39 11.05
CA PHE A 71 10.51 1.68 9.85
C PHE A 71 9.29 2.55 10.16
N ARG A 72 8.61 2.32 11.29
CA ARG A 72 7.51 3.18 11.74
C ARG A 72 7.97 4.62 12.01
N LYS A 73 9.12 4.80 12.68
CA LYS A 73 9.72 6.13 12.96
C LYS A 73 10.15 6.85 11.68
N GLN A 74 10.71 6.10 10.72
CA GLN A 74 11.23 6.65 9.47
C GLN A 74 10.16 6.79 8.37
N ARG A 75 8.93 6.35 8.62
CA ARG A 75 7.83 6.33 7.64
C ARG A 75 7.67 7.63 6.84
N LYS A 76 7.67 8.79 7.51
CA LYS A 76 7.54 10.10 6.84
C LYS A 76 8.72 10.38 5.89
N LYS A 77 9.94 10.04 6.32
CA LYS A 77 11.15 10.19 5.51
C LYS A 77 11.09 9.24 4.30
N LEU A 78 10.69 7.99 4.50
CA LEU A 78 10.51 7.02 3.41
C LEU A 78 9.45 7.50 2.41
N ALA A 79 8.30 7.99 2.89
CA ALA A 79 7.26 8.53 2.01
C ALA A 79 7.78 9.67 1.12
N GLU A 80 8.61 10.54 1.69
CA GLU A 80 9.26 11.63 0.98
C GLU A 80 10.31 11.14 -0.04
N GLU A 81 11.09 10.12 0.30
CA GLU A 81 12.05 9.50 -0.64
C GLU A 81 11.32 8.84 -1.82
N PHE A 82 10.22 8.12 -1.57
CA PHE A 82 9.36 7.58 -2.61
C PHE A 82 8.76 8.68 -3.49
N ARG A 83 8.32 9.80 -2.90
CA ARG A 83 7.83 10.95 -3.66
C ARG A 83 8.91 11.55 -4.56
N LYS A 84 10.12 11.74 -4.04
CA LYS A 84 11.26 12.23 -4.85
C LYS A 84 11.62 11.29 -5.99
N MET A 85 11.57 9.97 -5.75
CA MET A 85 11.74 8.99 -6.82
C MET A 85 10.64 9.11 -7.89
N ALA A 86 9.38 9.32 -7.49
CA ALA A 86 8.28 9.54 -8.43
C ALA A 86 8.43 10.81 -9.27
N GLU A 87 9.04 11.86 -8.71
CA GLU A 87 9.25 13.16 -9.37
C GLU A 87 10.54 13.22 -10.22
N SER A 88 11.42 12.24 -10.09
CA SER A 88 12.68 12.18 -10.84
C SER A 88 12.41 11.96 -12.35
N PRO A 89 13.06 12.72 -13.24
CA PRO A 89 12.87 12.60 -14.68
C PRO A 89 13.37 11.28 -15.27
N PHE A 90 14.18 10.53 -14.52
CA PHE A 90 14.75 9.24 -14.94
C PHE A 90 13.90 8.04 -14.52
N THR A 91 12.79 8.27 -13.81
CA THR A 91 11.98 7.19 -13.26
C THR A 91 11.05 6.61 -14.32
N ILE A 92 11.21 5.31 -14.58
CA ILE A 92 10.42 4.58 -15.59
C ILE A 92 8.96 4.41 -15.15
N ASN A 93 8.72 4.15 -13.86
CA ASN A 93 7.38 3.91 -13.30
C ASN A 93 7.07 4.88 -12.14
N PRO A 94 6.87 6.18 -12.41
CA PRO A 94 6.70 7.18 -11.35
C PRO A 94 5.45 6.92 -10.49
N SER A 95 4.39 6.37 -11.10
CA SER A 95 3.14 6.03 -10.42
C SER A 95 3.29 4.89 -9.42
N PHE A 96 4.25 3.97 -9.61
CA PHE A 96 4.58 2.92 -8.64
C PHE A 96 5.15 3.52 -7.35
N TYR A 97 6.12 4.42 -7.47
CA TYR A 97 6.71 5.09 -6.30
C TYR A 97 5.71 6.01 -5.61
N ARG A 98 4.85 6.69 -6.38
CA ARG A 98 3.74 7.49 -5.83
C ARG A 98 2.81 6.64 -4.96
N ALA A 99 2.41 5.45 -5.41
CA ALA A 99 1.55 4.55 -4.63
C ALA A 99 2.16 4.16 -3.27
N TRP A 100 3.47 3.91 -3.23
CA TRP A 100 4.18 3.64 -1.97
C TRP A 100 4.24 4.87 -1.06
N SER A 101 4.47 6.07 -1.62
CA SER A 101 4.41 7.32 -0.85
C SER A 101 3.02 7.53 -0.23
N ASP A 102 1.97 7.34 -1.02
CA ASP A 102 0.58 7.47 -0.58
C ASP A 102 0.23 6.44 0.50
N PHE A 103 0.62 5.18 0.32
CA PHE A 103 0.44 4.13 1.33
C PHE A 103 1.12 4.48 2.66
N LEU A 104 2.39 4.91 2.63
CA LEU A 104 3.14 5.30 3.82
C LEU A 104 2.52 6.52 4.53
N ASN A 105 1.95 7.46 3.78
CA ASN A 105 1.25 8.60 4.36
C ASN A 105 -0.09 8.19 4.99
N MET A 106 -0.81 7.24 4.39
CA MET A 106 -2.10 6.73 4.91
C MET A 106 -1.94 5.81 6.11
N LEU A 107 -0.79 5.14 6.28
CA LEU A 107 -0.55 4.10 7.29
C LEU A 107 -1.06 4.43 8.72
N PRO A 108 -0.88 5.66 9.27
CA PRO A 108 -1.37 6.00 10.61
C PRO A 108 -2.88 5.95 10.77
N GLU A 109 -3.62 6.07 9.67
CA GLU A 109 -5.08 6.14 9.64
C GLU A 109 -5.70 4.78 9.28
N LEU A 110 -4.86 3.76 9.06
CA LEU A 110 -5.28 2.41 8.72
C LEU A 110 -5.42 1.55 9.99
N PRO A 111 -6.33 0.56 9.99
CA PRO A 111 -6.44 -0.37 11.10
C PRO A 111 -5.17 -1.20 11.23
N GLN A 112 -4.83 -1.60 12.46
CA GLN A 112 -3.76 -2.56 12.68
C GLN A 112 -4.09 -3.86 11.90
N PRO A 113 -3.11 -4.46 11.22
CA PRO A 113 -3.33 -5.70 10.47
C PRO A 113 -3.86 -6.82 11.38
N HIS A 114 -4.99 -7.40 10.99
CA HIS A 114 -5.64 -8.49 11.73
C HIS A 114 -4.72 -9.70 11.95
N LYS A 115 -3.78 -9.92 11.04
CA LYS A 115 -2.78 -11.00 11.13
C LYS A 115 -1.75 -10.75 12.23
N LEU A 116 -1.53 -9.50 12.63
CA LEU A 116 -0.64 -9.15 13.73
C LEU A 116 -1.35 -9.23 15.09
N SER A 117 -2.63 -8.89 15.15
CA SER A 117 -3.42 -9.03 16.39
C SER A 117 -3.64 -10.49 16.80
N GLN A 118 -3.73 -11.42 15.85
CA GLN A 118 -3.87 -12.84 16.16
C GLN A 118 -2.62 -13.44 16.82
N LYS A 119 -1.44 -12.84 16.60
CA LYS A 119 -0.16 -13.35 17.09
C LYS A 119 0.13 -13.01 18.56
N GLU A 120 -0.54 -12.01 19.13
CA GLU A 120 -0.43 -11.67 20.56
C GLU A 120 -1.26 -12.61 21.46
N SER A 121 -2.13 -13.43 20.86
CA SER A 121 -3.03 -14.36 21.56
C SER A 121 -2.59 -15.83 21.47
N SER A 122 -1.38 -16.11 20.98
CA SER A 122 -0.81 -17.46 20.79
C SER A 122 0.50 -17.63 21.54
#